data_AF-A0A7V2IPY7-F1
#
_entry.id   AF-A0A7V2IPY7-F1
#
_cell.length_a   1.000
_cell.length_b   1.000
_cell.length_c   1.000
_cell.angle_alpha   90.00
_cell.angle_beta   90.00
_cell.angle_gamma   90.00
#
_symmetry.space_group_name_H-M   'P 1'
#
loop_
_entity.id
_entity.type
_entity.pdbx_description
1 polymer ?
#
loop_
_entity_poly.entity_id
_entity_poly.type
_entity_poly.pdbx_seq_one_letter_code
_entity_poly.pdbx_strand_id
1 'polypeptide(L)'
;MGIEPPFLGIHVSPAAVQCEGLHRVLDRIQAAGAVAVGTGLTVFERAQPGQGRREPPLDVDGTARVLDRPLWGQREIWLRGYRPHAYDEDLFADTRYRPGGALAQGGD
;
A
#
# COMPACT_ATOMS: atom_id res chain seq x y z
N MET A 1 -42.61 3.04 -4.49
CA MET A 1 -41.54 2.31 -5.18
C MET A 1 -40.24 2.96 -4.73
N GLY A 2 -39.47 2.31 -3.86
CA GLY A 2 -38.21 2.87 -3.36
C GLY A 2 -37.15 2.79 -4.44
N ILE A 3 -36.37 3.86 -4.62
CA ILE A 3 -35.19 3.83 -5.50
C ILE A 3 -34.15 2.98 -4.78
N GLU A 4 -33.70 1.89 -5.41
CA GLU A 4 -32.56 1.13 -4.89
C GLU A 4 -31.33 2.04 -4.82
N PRO A 5 -30.56 1.99 -3.72
CA PRO A 5 -29.35 2.79 -3.62
C PRO A 5 -28.41 2.41 -4.77
N PRO A 6 -27.74 3.41 -5.40
CA PRO A 6 -26.82 3.13 -6.48
C PRO A 6 -25.66 2.26 -5.97
N PHE A 7 -25.13 1.41 -6.85
CA PHE A 7 -23.93 0.62 -6.55
C PHE A 7 -22.79 1.55 -6.12
N LEU A 8 -22.29 1.37 -4.89
CA LEU A 8 -21.15 2.10 -4.35
C LEU A 8 -20.00 1.14 -4.09
N GLY A 9 -18.92 1.30 -4.85
CA GLY A 9 -17.63 0.65 -4.59
C GLY A 9 -16.63 1.62 -3.97
N ILE A 10 -15.87 1.16 -2.97
CA ILE A 10 -14.78 1.94 -2.36
C ILE A 10 -13.46 1.23 -2.61
N HIS A 11 -12.45 1.97 -3.09
CA HIS A 11 -11.08 1.49 -3.13
C HIS A 11 -10.38 1.79 -1.80
N VAL A 12 -9.79 0.78 -1.17
CA VAL A 12 -9.03 0.90 0.07
C VAL A 12 -7.55 0.59 -0.19
N SER A 13 -6.68 1.48 0.27
CA SER A 13 -5.24 1.19 0.31
C SER A 13 -4.94 0.27 1.52
N PRO A 14 -4.10 -0.77 1.37
CA PRO A 14 -3.62 -1.58 2.49
C PRO A 14 -3.07 -0.74 3.66
N ALA A 15 -2.46 0.42 3.38
CA ALA A 15 -1.94 1.33 4.39
C ALA A 15 -3.03 1.88 5.35
N ALA A 16 -4.27 2.03 4.87
CA ALA A 16 -5.39 2.46 5.72
C ALA A 16 -5.68 1.41 6.81
N VAL A 17 -5.64 0.13 6.44
CA VAL A 17 -5.82 -0.99 7.37
C VAL A 17 -4.64 -1.11 8.34
N GLN A 18 -3.41 -0.93 7.85
CA GLN A 18 -2.21 -0.94 8.68
C GLN A 18 -2.22 0.20 9.73
N CYS A 19 -2.78 1.36 9.37
CA CYS A 19 -2.86 2.52 10.26
C CYS A 19 -4.03 2.44 11.26
N GLU A 20 -5.25 2.21 10.77
CA GLU A 20 -6.48 2.32 11.56
C GLU A 20 -6.97 0.97 12.13
N GLY A 21 -6.47 -0.14 11.59
CA GLY A 21 -6.94 -1.49 11.87
C GLY A 21 -8.06 -1.95 10.93
N LEU A 22 -8.11 -3.25 10.66
CA LEU A 22 -9.03 -3.86 9.68
C LEU A 22 -10.49 -3.59 10.00
N HIS A 23 -10.93 -3.91 11.22
CA HIS A 23 -12.34 -3.78 11.62
C HIS A 23 -12.84 -2.35 11.47
N ARG A 24 -12.12 -1.38 12.02
CA ARG A 24 -12.48 0.04 11.95
C ARG A 24 -12.61 0.55 10.51
N VAL A 25 -11.72 0.09 9.61
CA VAL A 25 -11.80 0.46 8.19
C VAL A 25 -13.03 -0.16 7.53
N LEU A 26 -13.28 -1.46 7.74
CA LEU A 26 -14.44 -2.15 7.16
C LEU A 26 -15.77 -1.60 7.71
N ASP A 27 -15.85 -1.29 9.00
CA ASP A 27 -17.02 -0.68 9.63
C ASP A 27 -17.34 0.68 8.98
N ARG A 28 -16.32 1.49 8.69
CA ARG A 28 -16.47 2.79 8.01
C ARG A 28 -16.94 2.63 6.56
N ILE A 29 -16.40 1.64 5.84
CA ILE A 29 -16.82 1.33 4.47
C ILE A 29 -18.29 0.89 4.44
N GLN A 30 -18.69 0.01 5.36
CA GLN A 30 -20.07 -0.44 5.48
C GLN A 30 -21.01 0.71 5.86
N ALA A 31 -20.61 1.55 6.82
CA ALA A 31 -21.40 2.72 7.23
C ALA A 31 -21.59 3.74 6.10
N ALA A 32 -20.68 3.79 5.11
CA ALA A 32 -20.83 4.60 3.91
C ALA A 32 -21.83 4.04 2.89
N GLY A 33 -22.37 2.83 3.12
CA GLY A 33 -23.29 2.15 2.20
C GLY A 33 -22.59 1.48 1.02
N ALA A 34 -21.27 1.26 1.10
CA ALA A 34 -20.54 0.57 0.05
C ALA A 34 -20.90 -0.93 0.01
N VAL A 35 -21.06 -1.45 -1.20
CA VAL A 35 -21.41 -2.86 -1.47
C VAL A 35 -20.28 -3.61 -2.17
N ALA A 36 -19.18 -2.93 -2.48
CA ALA A 36 -17.99 -3.52 -3.06
C ALA A 36 -16.72 -2.84 -2.54
N VAL A 37 -15.65 -3.62 -2.43
CA VAL A 37 -14.31 -3.12 -2.04
C VAL A 37 -13.29 -3.52 -3.09
N GLY A 38 -12.58 -2.54 -3.61
CA GLY A 38 -11.34 -2.74 -4.36
C GLY A 38 -10.13 -2.49 -3.46
N THR A 39 -9.03 -3.21 -3.68
CA THR A 39 -7.77 -2.97 -2.97
C THR A 39 -6.59 -3.11 -3.90
N GLY A 40 -5.46 -2.49 -3.53
CA GLY A 40 -4.18 -2.74 -4.18
C GLY A 40 -3.73 -4.19 -3.99
N LEU A 41 -2.92 -4.67 -4.94
CA LEU A 41 -2.37 -6.04 -4.97
C LEU A 41 -1.12 -6.22 -4.12
N THR A 42 -0.53 -5.13 -3.62
CA THR A 42 0.69 -5.17 -2.82
C THR A 42 0.34 -5.43 -1.35
N VAL A 43 0.92 -6.49 -0.81
CA VAL A 43 0.86 -6.83 0.62
C VAL A 43 2.23 -6.63 1.24
N PHE A 44 2.25 -6.19 2.50
CA PHE A 44 3.49 -5.94 3.24
C PHE A 44 3.49 -6.71 4.55
N GLU A 45 4.65 -7.23 4.92
CA GLU A 45 4.94 -7.70 6.27
C GLU A 45 5.98 -6.78 6.94
N ARG A 46 6.05 -6.85 8.28
CA ARG A 46 7.12 -6.18 9.04
C ARG A 46 8.44 -6.92 8.83
N ALA A 47 9.50 -6.20 8.54
CA ALA A 47 10.86 -6.71 8.43
C ALA A 47 11.75 -6.18 9.57
N GLN A 48 12.92 -6.78 9.74
CA GLN A 48 13.92 -6.28 10.68
C GLN A 48 14.64 -5.05 10.10
N PRO A 49 15.24 -4.19 10.94
CA PRO A 49 16.09 -3.11 10.47
C PRO A 49 17.19 -3.59 9.52
N GLY A 50 17.33 -2.92 8.38
CA GLY A 50 18.26 -3.31 7.31
C GLY A 50 17.75 -4.39 6.36
N GLN A 51 16.55 -4.95 6.57
CA GLN A 51 15.91 -5.93 5.68
C GLN A 51 14.74 -5.31 4.93
N GLY A 52 14.64 -5.58 3.63
CA GLY A 52 13.64 -4.97 2.76
C GLY A 52 13.83 -3.46 2.68
N ARG A 53 12.75 -2.69 2.87
CA ARG A 53 12.75 -1.22 2.73
C ARG A 53 12.32 -0.51 4.00
N ARG A 54 13.02 0.56 4.38
CA ARG A 54 12.55 1.52 5.39
C ARG A 54 11.42 2.39 4.82
N GLU A 55 10.34 2.51 5.56
CA GLU A 55 9.20 3.38 5.29
C GLU A 55 9.07 4.41 6.43
N PRO A 56 9.15 5.71 6.13
CA PRO A 56 9.42 6.28 4.81
C PRO A 56 10.91 6.07 4.42
N PRO A 57 11.29 6.18 3.14
CA PRO A 57 12.69 6.18 2.74
C PRO A 57 13.47 7.32 3.40
N LEU A 58 14.79 7.13 3.58
CA LEU A 58 15.67 8.22 4.00
C LEU A 58 15.73 9.29 2.91
N ASP A 59 15.85 10.55 3.32
CA ASP A 59 16.08 11.65 2.39
C ASP A 59 17.56 11.75 2.00
N VAL A 60 17.82 12.24 0.79
CA VAL A 60 19.18 12.44 0.26
C VAL A 60 19.91 13.60 0.93
N ASP A 61 19.18 14.51 1.59
CA ASP A 61 19.71 15.65 2.32
C ASP A 61 20.05 15.33 3.80
N GLY A 62 19.81 14.10 4.25
CA GLY A 62 20.08 13.65 5.62
C GLY A 62 18.95 13.91 6.62
N THR A 63 17.82 14.48 6.18
CA THR A 63 16.67 14.70 7.06
C THR A 63 15.90 13.40 7.29
N ALA A 64 15.64 13.06 8.55
CA ALA A 64 14.83 11.90 8.90
C ALA A 64 13.36 12.15 8.57
N ARG A 65 12.83 11.42 7.58
CA ARG A 65 11.39 11.37 7.31
C ARG A 65 10.71 10.44 8.31
N VAL A 66 9.55 10.85 8.80
CA VAL A 66 8.65 10.06 9.66
C VAL A 66 7.24 10.08 9.09
N LEU A 67 6.52 8.97 9.23
CA LEU A 67 5.12 8.88 8.83
C LEU A 67 4.26 9.76 9.74
N ASP A 68 3.42 10.61 9.14
CA ASP A 68 2.42 11.37 9.90
C ASP A 68 1.41 10.43 10.56
N ARG A 69 0.95 9.43 9.80
CA ARG A 69 0.04 8.36 10.23
C ARG A 69 0.82 7.06 10.46
N PRO A 70 0.96 6.58 11.71
CA PRO A 70 1.77 5.40 12.01
C PRO A 70 1.21 4.13 11.33
N LEU A 71 2.09 3.31 10.76
CA LEU A 71 1.74 1.99 10.25
C LEU A 71 1.95 0.97 11.36
N TRP A 72 0.87 0.31 11.78
CA TRP A 72 0.81 -0.57 12.94
C TRP A 72 1.47 0.02 14.19
N GLY A 73 1.22 1.31 14.44
CA GLY A 73 1.76 2.06 15.58
C GLY A 73 3.17 2.62 15.39
N GLN A 74 3.86 2.32 14.29
CA GLN A 74 5.23 2.77 14.04
C GLN A 74 5.27 3.95 13.05
N ARG A 75 6.00 5.01 13.41
CA ARG A 75 6.24 6.17 12.52
C ARG A 75 7.42 5.95 11.57
N GLU A 76 8.21 4.92 11.83
CA GLU A 76 9.30 4.43 10.98
C GLU A 76 9.28 2.90 11.06
N ILE A 77 9.29 2.23 9.92
CA ILE A 77 9.15 0.77 9.89
C ILE A 77 9.91 0.17 8.72
N TRP A 78 10.46 -1.03 8.89
CA TRP A 78 11.02 -1.81 7.80
C TRP A 78 9.96 -2.77 7.28
N LEU A 79 9.79 -2.82 5.96
CA LEU A 79 8.76 -3.59 5.29
C LEU A 79 9.39 -4.50 4.24
N ARG A 80 8.87 -5.72 4.16
CA ARG A 80 9.02 -6.57 2.97
C ARG A 80 7.70 -6.57 2.21
N GLY A 81 7.76 -6.23 0.93
CA GLY A 81 6.60 -6.24 0.04
C GLY A 81 6.53 -7.53 -0.76
N TYR A 82 5.33 -8.10 -0.90
CA TYR A 82 5.08 -9.20 -1.83
C TYR A 82 4.27 -8.72 -3.02
N ARG A 83 4.60 -9.27 -4.18
CA ARG A 83 3.90 -9.05 -5.45
C ARG A 83 3.27 -10.37 -5.89
N PRO A 84 1.99 -10.37 -6.31
CA PRO A 84 1.34 -11.60 -6.76
C PRO A 84 1.79 -12.05 -8.15
N HIS A 85 2.39 -11.15 -8.95
CA HIS A 85 2.83 -11.44 -10.32
C HIS A 85 4.20 -10.79 -10.61
N ALA A 86 4.99 -11.45 -11.44
CA ALA A 86 6.19 -10.86 -12.03
C ALA A 86 5.82 -9.76 -13.03
N TYR A 87 6.72 -8.82 -13.27
CA TYR A 87 6.51 -7.83 -14.32
C TYR A 87 6.67 -8.49 -15.68
N ASP A 88 5.80 -8.11 -16.60
CA ASP A 88 6.00 -8.36 -18.02
C ASP A 88 6.91 -7.25 -18.57
N GLU A 89 8.20 -7.57 -18.74
CA GLU A 89 9.20 -6.61 -19.23
C GLU A 89 8.96 -6.19 -20.68
N ASP A 90 8.27 -7.02 -21.48
CA ASP A 90 8.00 -6.74 -22.89
C ASP A 90 7.10 -5.50 -23.04
N LEU A 91 6.21 -5.25 -22.07
CA LEU A 91 5.39 -4.03 -22.00
C LEU A 91 6.23 -2.74 -21.87
N PHE A 92 7.50 -2.85 -21.49
CA PHE A 92 8.39 -1.71 -21.24
C PHE A 92 9.59 -1.69 -22.19
N ALA A 93 9.62 -2.54 -23.22
CA ALA A 93 10.75 -2.73 -24.13
C ALA A 93 11.23 -1.42 -24.76
N ASP A 94 10.30 -0.56 -25.18
CA ASP A 94 10.58 0.72 -25.85
C ASP A 94 10.89 1.89 -24.88
N THR A 95 10.98 1.61 -23.59
CA THR A 95 11.25 2.61 -22.56
C THR A 95 12.61 2.36 -21.88
N ARG A 96 13.15 3.37 -21.21
CA ARG A 96 14.31 3.19 -20.30
C ARG A 96 13.92 2.64 -18.93
N TYR A 97 12.63 2.56 -18.63
CA TYR A 97 12.13 2.07 -17.36
C TYR A 97 12.25 0.54 -17.32
N ARG A 98 12.76 0.01 -16.22
CA ARG A 98 12.80 -1.44 -15.96
C ARG A 98 12.06 -1.70 -14.65
N PRO A 99 10.88 -2.32 -14.70
CA PRO A 99 10.08 -2.52 -13.50
C PRO A 99 10.79 -3.50 -12.56
N GLY A 100 10.74 -3.23 -11.25
CA GLY A 100 11.41 -4.08 -10.25
C GLY A 100 12.90 -3.80 -10.01
N GLY A 101 13.53 -2.88 -10.73
CA GLY A 101 14.91 -2.45 -10.46
C GLY A 101 15.07 -1.70 -9.12
N ALA A 102 16.29 -1.28 -8.79
CA ALA A 102 16.65 -0.63 -7.51
C ALA A 102 15.83 0.63 -7.13
N LEU A 103 15.07 1.19 -8.06
CA LEU A 103 14.17 2.34 -7.86
C LEU A 103 12.69 1.95 -7.70
N ALA A 104 12.33 0.68 -7.83
CA ALA A 104 10.95 0.24 -7.74
C ALA A 104 10.51 0.13 -6.27
N GLN A 105 9.47 0.88 -5.90
CA GLN A 105 8.81 0.71 -4.61
C GLN A 105 8.09 -0.65 -4.57
N GLY A 106 8.75 -1.67 -4.03
CA GLY A 106 8.12 -2.95 -3.70
C GLY A 106 8.80 -4.19 -4.27
N GLY A 107 10.12 -4.30 -4.14
CA GLY A 107 10.83 -5.56 -4.35
C GLY A 107 11.99 -5.68 -3.38
N ASP A 108 12.10 -6.82 -2.70
CA ASP A 108 13.41 -7.44 -2.46
C ASP A 108 13.94 -7.95 -3.81
#